data_AF-A0A9E5NDH2-F1
#
_entry.id   AF-A0A9E5NDH2-F1
#
_cell.length_a   1.000
_cell.length_b   1.000
_cell.length_c   1.000
_cell.angle_alpha   90.00
_cell.angle_beta   90.00
_cell.angle_gamma   90.00
#
_symmetry.space_group_name_H-M   'P 1'
#
loop_
_entity.id
_entity.type
_entity.pdbx_description
1 polymer ?
#
loop_
_entity_poly.entity_id
_entity_poly.type
_entity_poly.pdbx_seq_one_letter_code
_entity_poly.pdbx_strand_id
1 'polypeptide(L)' 'KELVMGQVHHESRAGFVVIISKLAARGAEGVILGCTEIPLLVSEADAGLPLFDTTAIHAEAALSY' A
#
# COMPACT_ATOMS: atom_id res chain seq x y z
N LYS A 1 0.49 13.35 10.64
CA LYS A 1 1.59 13.56 9.65
C LYS A 1 2.76 12.69 10.07
N GLU A 2 2.65 11.38 9.87
CA GLU A 2 3.69 10.41 10.27
C GLU A 2 4.63 10.17 9.08
N LEU A 3 4.14 9.52 8.03
CA LEU A 3 4.92 9.15 6.84
C LEU A 3 5.52 10.36 6.10
N VAL A 4 4.77 11.48 6.01
CA VAL A 4 5.26 12.75 5.42
C VAL A 4 6.44 13.34 6.21
N MET A 5 6.59 12.98 7.48
CA MET A 5 7.73 13.37 8.32
C MET A 5 8.82 12.29 8.36
N GLY A 6 8.75 11.26 7.50
CA GLY A 6 9.69 10.14 7.46
C GLY A 6 9.60 9.20 8.65
N GLN A 7 8.52 9.29 9.44
CA GLN A 7 8.29 8.40 10.59
C GLN A 7 7.53 7.16 10.11
N VAL A 8 7.86 5.99 10.64
CA VAL A 8 7.17 4.73 10.36
C VAL A 8 6.89 4.04 11.68
N HIS A 9 5.61 3.96 12.05
CA HIS A 9 5.16 3.34 13.29
C HIS A 9 4.56 1.96 13.03
N HIS A 10 4.90 1.02 13.90
CA HIS A 10 4.37 -0.34 13.84
C HIS A 10 2.84 -0.37 14.02
N GLU A 11 2.28 0.52 14.86
CA GLU A 11 0.83 0.62 15.07
C GLU A 11 0.09 1.03 13.79
N SER A 12 0.65 1.98 13.03
CA SER A 12 0.10 2.41 11.74
C SER A 12 0.15 1.27 10.72
N ARG A 13 1.25 0.51 10.65
CA ARG A 13 1.34 -0.69 9.81
C ARG A 13 0.27 -1.71 10.20
N ALA A 14 0.16 -2.05 11.47
CA ALA A 14 -0.83 -3.01 11.95
C ALA A 14 -2.27 -2.56 11.63
N GLY A 15 -2.57 -1.26 11.76
CA GLY A 15 -3.86 -0.70 11.36
C GLY A 15 -4.15 -0.89 9.86
N PHE A 16 -3.18 -0.63 8.99
CA PHE A 16 -3.31 -0.86 7.56
C PHE A 16 -3.53 -2.33 7.22
N VAL A 17 -2.77 -3.24 7.83
CA VAL A 17 -2.94 -4.70 7.64
C VAL A 17 -4.36 -5.14 8.03
N VAL A 18 -4.88 -4.68 9.18
CA VAL A 18 -6.25 -4.99 9.61
C VAL A 18 -7.29 -4.49 8.61
N ILE A 19 -7.11 -3.29 8.04
CA ILE A 19 -8.02 -2.76 7.02
C ILE A 19 -7.96 -3.64 5.75
N ILE A 20 -6.76 -3.98 5.28
CA ILE A 20 -6.56 -4.81 4.10
C ILE A 20 -7.17 -6.20 4.30
N SER A 21 -6.96 -6.84 5.46
CA SER A 21 -7.56 -8.15 5.76
C SER A 21 -9.09 -8.10 5.76
N LYS A 22 -9.70 -7.00 6.25
CA LYS A 22 -11.16 -6.80 6.19
C LYS A 22 -11.66 -6.64 4.76
N LEU A 23 -10.89 -6.01 3.88
CA LEU A 23 -11.22 -5.90 2.46
C LEU A 23 -11.08 -7.25 1.75
N ALA A 24 -10.02 -8.01 2.06
CA ALA A 24 -9.80 -9.36 1.56
C ALA A 24 -10.99 -10.27 1.92
N ALA A 25 -11.43 -10.24 3.18
CA ALA A 25 -12.59 -11.01 3.65
C ALA A 25 -13.91 -10.62 2.95
N ARG A 26 -13.96 -9.45 2.31
CA ARG A 26 -15.10 -8.96 1.51
C ARG A 26 -14.95 -9.28 0.02
N GLY A 27 -13.91 -10.02 -0.38
CA GLY A 27 -13.66 -10.42 -1.76
C GLY A 27 -12.73 -9.50 -2.54
N ALA A 28 -11.99 -8.60 -1.88
CA ALA A 28 -10.95 -7.84 -2.57
C ALA A 28 -9.80 -8.77 -2.99
N GLU A 29 -9.42 -8.71 -4.26
CA GLU A 29 -8.34 -9.51 -4.86
C GLU A 29 -7.01 -8.76 -4.94
N GLY A 30 -7.00 -7.49 -4.54
CA GLY A 30 -5.82 -6.63 -4.50
C GLY A 30 -6.15 -5.24 -3.98
N VAL A 31 -5.12 -4.45 -3.70
CA VAL A 31 -5.25 -3.11 -3.10
C VAL A 31 -4.44 -2.09 -3.87
N ILE A 32 -5.07 -0.98 -4.25
CA ILE A 32 -4.40 0.17 -4.88
C ILE A 32 -3.78 1.06 -3.81
N LEU A 33 -2.48 1.32 -3.93
CA LEU A 33 -1.76 2.27 -3.08
C LEU A 33 -1.90 3.66 -3.68
N GLY A 34 -2.93 4.39 -3.23
CA GLY A 34 -3.35 5.67 -3.81
C GLY A 34 -2.54 6.89 -3.36
N CYS A 35 -1.58 6.73 -2.45
CA CYS A 35 -0.66 7.79 -2.03
C CYS A 35 0.78 7.27 -2.11
N THR A 36 1.72 8.14 -2.48
CA THR A 36 3.14 7.81 -2.67
C THR A 36 3.81 7.36 -1.37
N GLU A 37 3.27 7.71 -0.21
CA GLU A 37 3.84 7.35 1.10
C GLU A 37 3.43 5.97 1.61
N ILE A 38 2.28 5.45 1.18
CA ILE A 38 1.74 4.16 1.66
C ILE A 38 2.68 2.97 1.33
N PRO A 39 3.32 2.91 0.14
CA PRO A 39 4.32 1.88 -0.17
C PRO A 39 5.49 1.81 0.84
N LEU A 40 5.76 2.90 1.59
CA LEU A 40 6.82 2.91 2.61
C LEU A 40 6.40 2.21 3.93
N LEU A 41 5.10 1.99 4.12
CA LEU A 41 4.52 1.49 5.37
C LEU A 41 4.17 0.00 5.33
N VAL A 42 3.63 -0.48 4.21
CA VAL A 42 3.05 -1.83 4.08
C VAL A 42 3.61 -2.55 2.85
N SER A 43 3.95 -3.82 3.01
CA SER A 43 4.39 -4.71 1.92
C SER A 43 3.33 -5.75 1.57
N GLU A 44 3.48 -6.41 0.41
CA GLU A 44 2.60 -7.53 0.04
C GLU A 44 2.66 -8.68 1.06
N ALA A 45 3.83 -8.90 1.67
CA ALA A 45 4.00 -9.89 2.73
C ALA A 45 3.18 -9.56 3.98
N ASP A 46 3.04 -8.27 4.32
CA ASP A 46 2.17 -7.80 5.40
C ASP A 46 0.68 -7.91 5.00
N ALA A 47 0.36 -7.59 3.74
CA ALA A 47 -1.01 -7.44 3.24
C ALA A 47 -1.71 -8.76 2.91
N GLY A 48 -0.96 -9.78 2.48
CA GLY A 48 -1.51 -11.07 2.02
C GLY A 48 -2.33 -10.97 0.72
N LEU A 49 -2.24 -9.83 0.02
CA LEU A 49 -2.89 -9.54 -1.26
C LEU A 49 -1.91 -8.75 -2.14
N PRO A 50 -2.06 -8.85 -3.48
CA PRO A 50 -1.34 -7.98 -4.41
C PRO A 50 -1.53 -6.50 -4.10
N LEU A 51 -0.43 -5.74 -4.09
CA LEU A 51 -0.44 -4.29 -3.90
C LEU A 51 -0.06 -3.58 -5.19
N PHE A 52 -0.84 -2.57 -5.59
CA PHE A 52 -0.60 -1.80 -6.80
C PHE A 52 -0.11 -0.40 -6.45
N ASP A 53 1.21 -0.19 -6.52
CA ASP A 53 1.81 1.14 -6.40
C ASP A 53 1.51 1.96 -7.65
N THR A 54 0.55 2.88 -7.51
CA THR A 54 0.11 3.75 -8.60
C THR A 54 1.22 4.64 -9.14
N THR A 55 2.19 5.02 -8.30
CA THR A 55 3.29 5.89 -8.71
C THR A 55 4.31 5.11 -9.55
N ALA A 56 4.67 3.91 -9.11
CA ALA A 56 5.57 3.04 -9.86
C ALA A 56 4.98 2.67 -11.22
N ILE A 57 3.72 2.20 -11.24
CA ILE A 57 3.00 1.84 -12.47
C ILE A 57 2.91 3.04 -13.42
N HIS A 58 2.63 4.23 -12.90
CA HIS A 58 2.53 5.43 -13.73
C HIS A 58 3.89 5.82 -14.34
N ALA A 59 4.97 5.75 -13.57
CA ALA A 59 6.32 6.04 -14.05
C ALA A 59 6.77 5.03 -15.13
N GLU A 60 6.53 3.74 -14.92
CA GLU A 60 6.83 2.69 -15.91
C GLU A 60 6.05 2.89 -17.22
N ALA A 61 4.77 3.24 -17.12
CA ALA A 61 3.95 3.55 -18.28
C ALA A 61 4.48 4.78 -19.05
N ALA A 62 4.95 5.80 -18.34
CA ALA A 62 5.52 7.01 -18.95
C ALA A 62 6.84 6.75 -19.70
N LEU A 63 7.66 5.79 -19.25
CA LEU A 63 8.89 5.40 -19.93
C LEU A 63 8.67 4.48 -21.14
N SER A 64 7.53 3.78 -21.16
CA SER A 64 7.19 2.80 -22.20
C SER A 64 6.36 3.39 -23.35
N TYR A 65 6.09 4.69 -23.31
CA TYR A 65 5.36 5.45 -24.34
C TYR A 65 6.32 6.18 -25.29
#